data_AF-A0A482W8G8-F1
#
_entry.id   AF-A0A482W8G8-F1
#
_cell.length_a   1.000
_cell.length_b   1.000
_cell.length_c   1.000
_cell.angle_alpha   90.00
_cell.angle_beta   90.00
_cell.angle_gamma   90.00
#
_symmetry.space_group_name_H-M   'P 1'
#
loop_
_entity.id
_entity.type
_entity.pdbx_description
1 polymer ?
#
loop_
_entity_poly.entity_id
_entity_poly.type
_entity_poly.pdbx_seq_one_letter_code
_entity_poly.pdbx_strand_id
1 'polypeptide(L)'
;MKKFNWTLNIKTNIVILKLVGLWPIHDGTCKSNLYTLYKMVLALPILIVNAVFQTMNIIFFIEDIQIFTSSLFMVITLYLVMIKYYYFDKNLEIFKQIETFLNEELMFQPKTPQQRIMSENGLKLWRKLYILFWILVVFTVFFWTSFPIIDSHEGERRLLFWSWYPYDVGISPFYEITYLFQTACIWFMALVSVSCDTTTTALMTYIGLQCDLLCDNLRNLGYSVEDNLNNDIDRQFTMCIKHHKKILNMVLFGQFSTSAVCIGLTMFQLTIITPFTNEFYCLLFFGTSITTQMFQFCWFANEVQFKVHSSNIAYAAFETNFVYSSMAVKRNLVIFMARTQKPIEISVLNLFILSLATFIKIIQTAWSYLTMLRQVS
;
A
#
# COMPACT_ATOMS: atom_id res chain seq x y z
N MET A 1 26.47 -11.26 16.77
CA MET A 1 25.45 -11.79 15.81
C MET A 1 25.44 -10.92 14.55
N LYS A 2 25.14 -11.49 13.37
CA LYS A 2 24.89 -10.68 12.15
C LYS A 2 23.60 -9.86 12.33
N LYS A 3 23.62 -8.58 11.93
CA LYS A 3 22.45 -7.70 11.96
C LYS A 3 21.27 -8.30 11.18
N PHE A 4 20.06 -8.11 11.66
CA PHE A 4 18.83 -8.48 10.97
C PHE A 4 18.57 -7.48 9.85
N ASN A 5 18.57 -7.95 8.62
CA ASN A 5 18.31 -7.10 7.47
C ASN A 5 16.79 -7.01 7.23
N TRP A 6 16.19 -5.89 7.62
CA TRP A 6 14.77 -5.64 7.44
C TRP A 6 14.40 -5.52 5.96
N THR A 7 15.27 -4.89 5.17
CA THR A 7 15.00 -4.55 3.75
C THR A 7 15.12 -5.73 2.82
N LEU A 8 15.77 -6.82 3.24
CA LEU A 8 15.76 -8.08 2.51
C LEU A 8 14.33 -8.58 2.24
N ASN A 9 13.40 -8.35 3.16
CA ASN A 9 12.01 -8.79 3.03
C ASN A 9 11.24 -8.03 1.94
N ILE A 10 11.61 -6.77 1.70
CA ILE A 10 11.00 -5.91 0.67
C ILE A 10 11.90 -5.75 -0.56
N LYS A 11 12.99 -6.51 -0.66
CA LYS A 11 13.99 -6.36 -1.74
C LYS A 11 13.37 -6.51 -3.12
N THR A 12 12.51 -7.51 -3.32
CA THR A 12 11.77 -7.71 -4.58
C THR A 12 10.94 -6.47 -4.90
N ASN A 13 10.29 -5.89 -3.90
CA ASN A 13 9.49 -4.69 -4.08
C ASN A 13 10.34 -3.45 -4.41
N ILE A 14 11.50 -3.30 -3.78
CA ILE A 14 12.47 -2.23 -4.09
C ILE A 14 12.95 -2.33 -5.55
N VAL A 15 13.17 -3.54 -6.07
CA VAL A 15 13.54 -3.72 -7.49
C VAL A 15 12.42 -3.22 -8.41
N ILE A 16 11.16 -3.45 -8.05
CA ILE A 16 10.00 -2.97 -8.81
C ILE A 16 9.87 -1.46 -8.70
N LEU A 17 10.03 -0.89 -7.50
CA LEU A 17 10.08 0.57 -7.29
C LEU A 17 11.19 1.23 -8.11
N LYS A 18 12.36 0.58 -8.22
CA LYS A 18 13.45 1.01 -9.12
C LYS A 18 12.98 1.02 -10.56
N LEU A 19 12.35 -0.07 -11.01
CA LEU A 19 11.85 -0.24 -12.37
C LEU A 19 10.79 0.78 -12.73
N VAL A 20 9.90 1.18 -11.82
CA VAL A 20 8.84 2.18 -12.11
C VAL A 20 9.26 3.64 -11.90
N GLY A 21 10.54 3.89 -11.58
CA GLY A 21 11.05 5.26 -11.40
C GLY A 21 10.85 5.87 -10.01
N LEU A 22 10.42 5.08 -9.01
CA LEU A 22 10.13 5.55 -7.65
C LEU A 22 11.29 5.35 -6.66
N TRP A 23 12.34 4.61 -7.02
CA TRP A 23 13.48 4.36 -6.14
C TRP A 23 14.81 4.49 -6.88
N PRO A 24 15.62 5.53 -6.64
CA PRO A 24 16.87 5.76 -7.36
C PRO A 24 17.91 4.68 -7.05
N ILE A 25 18.76 4.38 -8.04
CA ILE A 25 19.75 3.30 -7.98
C ILE A 25 20.96 3.65 -7.10
N HIS A 26 21.24 4.94 -6.85
CA HIS A 26 22.38 5.39 -6.04
C HIS A 26 21.93 6.30 -4.88
N ASP A 27 22.53 6.08 -3.71
CA ASP A 27 22.23 6.78 -2.45
C ASP A 27 23.05 8.07 -2.23
N GLY A 28 23.84 8.49 -3.21
CA GLY A 28 24.67 9.69 -3.14
C GLY A 28 23.98 10.93 -3.71
N THR A 29 23.99 12.01 -2.93
CA THR A 29 23.71 13.38 -3.36
C THR A 29 24.52 13.73 -4.62
N CYS A 30 23.86 14.00 -5.75
CA CYS A 30 24.14 15.09 -6.71
C CYS A 30 23.36 14.90 -8.03
N LYS A 31 22.56 15.92 -8.39
CA LYS A 31 22.25 16.43 -9.74
C LYS A 31 21.86 15.45 -10.87
N SER A 32 20.59 15.52 -11.29
CA SER A 32 20.10 15.18 -12.64
C SER A 32 20.69 13.91 -13.28
N ASN A 33 20.51 12.77 -12.63
CA ASN A 33 20.94 11.49 -13.17
C ASN A 33 20.05 11.04 -14.34
N LEU A 34 20.59 10.19 -15.23
CA LEU A 34 19.84 9.44 -16.25
C LEU A 34 18.55 8.79 -15.71
N TYR A 35 18.51 8.47 -14.42
CA TYR A 35 17.32 7.97 -13.73
C TYR A 35 16.21 9.03 -13.58
N THR A 36 16.55 10.28 -13.25
CA THR A 36 15.62 11.40 -13.23
C THR A 36 15.12 11.69 -14.65
N LEU A 37 15.99 11.58 -15.66
CA LEU A 37 15.61 11.69 -17.06
C LEU A 37 14.64 10.56 -17.46
N TYR A 38 14.96 9.31 -17.16
CA TYR A 38 14.07 8.15 -17.35
C TYR A 38 12.69 8.40 -16.75
N LYS A 39 12.65 8.89 -15.51
CA LYS A 39 11.41 9.19 -14.80
C LYS A 39 10.59 10.29 -15.50
N MET A 40 11.24 11.39 -15.90
CA MET A 40 10.60 12.53 -16.54
C MET A 40 10.17 12.27 -17.99
N VAL A 41 10.90 11.41 -18.70
CA VAL A 41 10.71 11.17 -20.15
C VAL A 41 9.86 9.93 -20.41
N LEU A 42 9.87 8.93 -19.53
CA LEU A 42 9.14 7.67 -19.75
C LEU A 42 8.03 7.48 -18.71
N ALA A 43 8.34 7.45 -17.42
CA ALA A 43 7.36 7.10 -16.39
C ALA A 43 6.20 8.12 -16.25
N LEU A 44 6.51 9.41 -16.12
CA LEU A 44 5.51 10.46 -15.93
C LEU A 44 4.66 10.73 -17.19
N PRO A 45 5.23 10.82 -18.40
CA PRO A 45 4.45 11.06 -19.60
C PRO A 45 3.46 9.93 -19.90
N ILE A 46 3.82 8.67 -19.66
CA ILE A 46 2.91 7.52 -19.83
C ILE A 46 1.63 7.70 -18.99
N LEU A 47 1.76 8.09 -17.72
CA LEU A 47 0.60 8.32 -16.85
C LEU A 47 -0.22 9.55 -17.28
N ILE A 48 0.46 10.65 -17.61
CA ILE A 48 -0.21 11.92 -17.97
C ILE A 48 -0.96 11.77 -19.29
N VAL A 49 -0.33 11.19 -20.31
CA VAL A 49 -0.95 10.96 -21.62
C VAL A 49 -2.15 10.04 -21.49
N ASN A 50 -2.02 8.94 -20.74
CA ASN A 50 -3.14 8.04 -20.47
C ASN A 50 -4.29 8.75 -19.73
N ALA A 51 -3.96 9.64 -18.79
CA ALA A 51 -4.97 10.41 -18.06
C ALA A 51 -5.75 11.35 -18.97
N VAL A 52 -5.07 12.07 -19.84
CA VAL A 52 -5.71 12.97 -20.81
C VAL A 52 -6.68 12.18 -21.72
N PHE A 53 -6.25 11.06 -22.29
CA PHE A 53 -7.09 10.28 -23.20
C PHE A 53 -8.31 9.67 -22.53
N GLN A 54 -8.17 9.15 -21.31
CA GLN A 54 -9.31 8.58 -20.57
C GLN A 54 -10.27 9.67 -20.05
N THR A 55 -9.76 10.81 -19.59
CA THR A 55 -10.62 11.94 -19.16
C THR A 55 -11.41 12.52 -20.32
N MET A 56 -10.78 12.69 -21.50
CA MET A 56 -11.50 13.13 -22.70
C MET A 56 -12.59 12.12 -23.10
N ASN A 57 -12.35 10.82 -22.94
CA ASN A 57 -13.35 9.80 -23.20
C ASN A 57 -14.62 9.99 -22.36
N ILE A 58 -14.48 10.28 -21.07
CA ILE A 58 -15.64 10.54 -20.19
C ILE A 58 -16.42 11.78 -20.64
N ILE A 59 -15.71 12.83 -21.08
CA ILE A 59 -16.35 14.08 -21.51
C ILE A 59 -17.16 13.87 -22.80
N PHE A 60 -16.62 13.13 -23.76
CA PHE A 60 -17.28 12.90 -25.05
C PHE A 60 -18.39 11.84 -25.01
N PHE A 61 -18.30 10.85 -24.13
CA PHE A 61 -19.23 9.71 -24.06
C PHE A 61 -20.02 9.65 -22.76
N ILE A 62 -20.35 10.82 -22.19
CA ILE A 62 -21.08 10.91 -20.91
C ILE A 62 -22.52 10.37 -20.99
N GLU A 63 -23.11 10.35 -22.19
CA GLU A 63 -24.49 9.93 -22.42
C GLU A 63 -24.68 8.41 -22.41
N ASP A 64 -23.63 7.64 -22.72
CA ASP A 64 -23.66 6.17 -22.67
C ASP A 64 -23.26 5.69 -21.27
N ILE A 65 -24.23 5.21 -20.50
CA ILE A 65 -24.04 4.78 -19.11
C ILE A 65 -23.02 3.62 -19.00
N GLN A 66 -22.97 2.71 -19.97
CA GLN A 66 -22.08 1.55 -19.91
C GLN A 66 -20.63 1.95 -20.19
N ILE A 67 -20.41 2.79 -21.21
CA ILE A 67 -19.09 3.35 -21.51
C ILE A 67 -18.64 4.29 -20.39
N PHE A 68 -19.55 5.12 -19.88
CA PHE A 68 -19.29 6.03 -18.77
C PHE A 68 -18.84 5.30 -17.50
N THR A 69 -19.61 4.31 -17.03
CA THR A 69 -19.28 3.57 -15.79
C THR A 69 -17.95 2.82 -15.89
N SER A 70 -17.69 2.17 -17.03
CA SER A 70 -16.44 1.44 -17.29
C SER A 70 -15.24 2.38 -17.39
N SER A 71 -15.42 3.56 -18.02
CA SER A 71 -14.38 4.58 -18.13
C SER A 71 -14.10 5.28 -16.80
N LEU A 72 -15.16 5.60 -16.03
CA LEU A 72 -15.06 6.24 -14.72
C LEU A 72 -14.22 5.39 -13.76
N PHE A 73 -14.49 4.09 -13.73
CA PHE A 73 -13.74 3.13 -12.93
C PHE A 73 -12.22 3.17 -13.24
N MET A 74 -11.84 3.18 -14.52
CA MET A 74 -10.44 3.24 -14.95
C MET A 74 -9.79 4.59 -14.61
N VAL A 75 -10.50 5.69 -14.85
CA VAL A 75 -10.00 7.05 -14.60
C VAL A 75 -9.73 7.29 -13.12
N ILE A 76 -10.65 6.90 -12.23
CA ILE A 76 -10.46 7.05 -10.78
C ILE A 76 -9.23 6.23 -10.33
N THR A 77 -9.07 5.00 -10.86
CA THR A 77 -7.92 4.15 -10.55
C THR A 77 -6.60 4.79 -11.02
N LEU A 78 -6.58 5.36 -12.22
CA LEU A 78 -5.42 6.06 -12.78
C LEU A 78 -5.04 7.29 -11.94
N TYR A 79 -5.99 8.13 -11.55
CA TYR A 79 -5.71 9.27 -10.68
C TYR A 79 -5.20 8.84 -9.30
N LEU A 80 -5.73 7.75 -8.73
CA LEU A 80 -5.18 7.19 -7.49
C LEU A 80 -3.72 6.75 -7.68
N VAL A 81 -3.38 6.10 -8.78
CA VAL A 81 -2.00 5.71 -9.09
C VAL A 81 -1.10 6.94 -9.21
N MET A 82 -1.56 8.01 -9.86
CA MET A 82 -0.79 9.27 -9.93
C MET A 82 -0.59 9.91 -8.54
N ILE A 83 -1.61 9.90 -7.69
CA ILE A 83 -1.52 10.37 -6.30
C ILE A 83 -0.50 9.53 -5.53
N LYS A 84 -0.58 8.20 -5.60
CA LYS A 84 0.39 7.29 -4.97
C LYS A 84 1.81 7.57 -5.45
N TYR A 85 1.99 7.68 -6.75
CA TYR A 85 3.27 7.96 -7.37
C TYR A 85 3.89 9.26 -6.82
N TYR A 86 3.12 10.34 -6.83
CA TYR A 86 3.56 11.64 -6.32
C TYR A 86 3.89 11.59 -4.82
N TYR A 87 3.03 11.01 -3.98
CA TYR A 87 3.27 10.94 -2.54
C TYR A 87 4.42 10.01 -2.17
N PHE A 88 4.59 8.90 -2.90
CA PHE A 88 5.72 8.00 -2.68
C PHE A 88 7.03 8.71 -2.99
N ASP A 89 7.10 9.34 -4.16
CA ASP A 89 8.28 10.10 -4.59
C ASP A 89 8.62 11.26 -3.65
N LYS A 90 7.62 12.05 -3.27
CA LYS A 90 7.79 13.17 -2.33
C LYS A 90 8.30 12.72 -0.96
N ASN A 91 7.92 11.54 -0.51
CA ASN A 91 8.31 11.02 0.81
C ASN A 91 9.46 9.99 0.74
N LEU A 92 10.09 9.80 -0.43
CA LEU A 92 11.17 8.84 -0.63
C LEU A 92 12.32 9.01 0.36
N GLU A 93 12.71 10.25 0.67
CA GLU A 93 13.74 10.52 1.67
C GLU A 93 13.35 10.00 3.06
N ILE A 94 12.07 10.11 3.43
CA ILE A 94 11.56 9.58 4.70
C ILE A 94 11.60 8.05 4.68
N PHE A 95 11.25 7.41 3.56
CA PHE A 95 11.39 5.96 3.40
C PHE A 95 12.83 5.50 3.60
N LYS A 96 13.80 6.17 2.96
CA LYS A 96 15.22 5.89 3.14
C LYS A 96 15.68 6.09 4.57
N GLN A 97 15.26 7.17 5.22
CA GLN A 97 15.53 7.41 6.65
C GLN A 97 14.99 6.28 7.53
N ILE A 98 13.76 5.80 7.28
CA ILE A 98 13.19 4.66 8.00
C ILE A 98 14.00 3.38 7.76
N GLU A 99 14.41 3.11 6.52
CA GLU A 99 15.26 1.96 6.19
C GLU A 99 16.62 2.01 6.91
N THR A 100 17.30 3.15 6.84
CA THR A 100 18.58 3.38 7.53
C THR A 100 18.39 3.18 9.02
N PHE A 101 17.37 3.81 9.60
CA PHE A 101 17.05 3.73 11.02
C PHE A 101 16.78 2.29 11.47
N LEU A 102 15.98 1.52 10.72
CA LEU A 102 15.67 0.12 11.06
C LEU A 102 16.91 -0.80 11.01
N ASN A 103 17.84 -0.56 10.09
CA ASN A 103 19.00 -1.44 9.88
C ASN A 103 20.26 -1.01 10.68
N GLU A 104 20.41 0.29 10.95
CA GLU A 104 21.62 0.83 11.57
C GLU A 104 21.48 0.92 13.08
N GLU A 105 20.35 1.42 13.57
CA GLU A 105 20.11 1.66 14.99
C GLU A 105 19.96 0.37 15.79
N LEU A 106 20.79 0.22 16.83
CA LEU A 106 20.85 -0.99 17.64
C LEU A 106 19.53 -1.25 18.40
N MET A 107 18.75 -0.21 18.67
CA MET A 107 17.46 -0.31 19.38
C MET A 107 16.42 -1.11 18.58
N PHE A 108 16.42 -0.99 17.25
CA PHE A 108 15.42 -1.59 16.35
C PHE A 108 15.89 -2.92 15.75
N GLN A 109 17.04 -3.42 16.22
CA GLN A 109 17.64 -4.68 15.82
C GLN A 109 17.34 -5.77 16.86
N PRO A 110 16.90 -6.97 16.42
CA PRO A 110 16.81 -8.14 17.30
C PRO A 110 18.18 -8.48 17.90
N LYS A 111 18.26 -8.47 19.22
CA LYS A 111 19.49 -8.71 20.00
C LYS A 111 19.63 -10.18 20.40
N THR A 112 18.51 -10.87 20.59
CA THR A 112 18.46 -12.27 21.02
C THR A 112 17.96 -13.21 19.91
N PRO A 113 18.29 -14.52 19.97
CA PRO A 113 17.72 -15.50 19.05
C PRO A 113 16.18 -15.51 19.06
N GLN A 114 15.57 -15.32 20.24
CA GLN A 114 14.12 -15.29 20.42
C GLN A 114 13.49 -14.08 19.71
N GLN A 115 14.06 -12.88 19.88
CA GLN A 115 13.60 -11.66 19.18
C GLN A 115 13.70 -11.81 17.65
N ARG A 116 14.72 -12.52 17.17
CA ARG A 116 14.88 -12.80 15.73
C ARG A 116 13.80 -13.75 15.22
N ILE A 117 13.54 -14.84 15.92
CA ILE A 117 12.47 -15.78 15.59
C ILE A 117 11.11 -15.07 15.61
N MET A 118 10.87 -14.20 16.60
CA MET A 118 9.67 -13.38 16.69
C MET A 118 9.51 -12.47 15.47
N SER A 119 10.58 -11.76 15.09
CA SER A 119 10.60 -10.88 13.92
C SER A 119 10.33 -11.65 12.62
N GLU A 120 10.97 -12.82 12.45
CA GLU A 120 10.75 -13.68 11.28
C GLU A 120 9.32 -14.22 11.24
N ASN A 121 8.76 -14.64 12.37
CA ASN A 121 7.38 -15.12 12.47
C ASN A 121 6.36 -14.02 12.15
N GLY A 122 6.55 -12.80 12.66
CA GLY A 122 5.68 -11.66 12.36
C GLY A 122 5.64 -11.31 10.87
N LEU A 123 6.74 -11.54 10.14
CA LEU A 123 6.81 -11.27 8.70
C LEU A 123 6.25 -12.40 7.82
N LYS A 124 6.02 -13.61 8.36
CA LYS A 124 5.50 -14.75 7.57
C LYS A 124 4.16 -14.46 6.94
N LEU A 125 3.24 -13.85 7.70
CA LEU A 125 1.90 -13.52 7.19
C LEU A 125 1.98 -12.46 6.10
N TRP A 126 2.76 -11.40 6.32
CA TRP A 126 2.99 -10.36 5.31
C TRP A 126 3.55 -10.92 4.01
N ARG A 127 4.54 -11.82 4.05
CA ARG A 127 5.09 -12.46 2.83
C ARG A 127 4.05 -13.28 2.07
N LYS A 128 3.19 -14.02 2.79
CA LYS A 128 2.11 -14.80 2.16
C LYS A 128 1.09 -13.90 1.48
N LEU A 129 0.63 -12.84 2.17
CA LEU A 129 -0.33 -11.89 1.62
C LEU A 129 0.27 -11.08 0.46
N TYR A 130 1.55 -10.72 0.53
CA TYR A 130 2.30 -10.11 -0.58
C TYR A 130 2.25 -10.97 -1.84
N ILE A 131 2.58 -12.26 -1.74
CA ILE A 131 2.57 -13.18 -2.88
C ILE A 131 1.14 -13.34 -3.43
N LEU A 132 0.16 -13.53 -2.55
CA LEU A 132 -1.25 -13.63 -2.94
C LEU A 132 -1.72 -12.40 -3.71
N PHE A 133 -1.42 -11.20 -3.21
CA PHE A 133 -1.82 -9.95 -3.85
C PHE A 133 -1.16 -9.78 -5.22
N TRP A 134 0.13 -10.10 -5.35
CA TRP A 134 0.82 -10.12 -6.64
C TRP A 134 0.18 -11.08 -7.65
N ILE A 135 -0.14 -12.30 -7.21
CA ILE A 135 -0.81 -13.30 -8.06
C ILE A 135 -2.13 -12.73 -8.58
N LEU A 136 -2.98 -12.20 -7.69
CA LEU A 136 -4.29 -11.64 -8.07
C LEU A 136 -4.14 -10.49 -9.09
N VAL A 137 -3.17 -9.60 -8.90
CA VAL A 137 -2.93 -8.48 -9.83
C VAL A 137 -2.40 -8.94 -11.17
N VAL A 138 -1.45 -9.89 -11.21
CA VAL A 138 -0.96 -10.45 -12.48
C VAL A 138 -2.08 -11.13 -13.26
N PHE A 139 -2.93 -11.92 -12.60
CA PHE A 139 -4.10 -12.52 -13.25
C PHE A 139 -5.08 -11.46 -13.74
N THR A 140 -5.34 -10.41 -12.95
CA THR A 140 -6.20 -9.30 -13.35
C THR A 140 -5.69 -8.65 -14.65
N VAL A 141 -4.41 -8.28 -14.70
CA VAL A 141 -3.82 -7.64 -15.89
C VAL A 141 -3.79 -8.62 -17.07
N PHE A 142 -3.47 -9.90 -16.84
CA PHE A 142 -3.50 -10.92 -17.87
C PHE A 142 -4.87 -11.03 -18.53
N PHE A 143 -5.95 -11.20 -17.77
CA PHE A 143 -7.31 -11.27 -18.31
C PHE A 143 -7.73 -9.97 -18.99
N TRP A 144 -7.33 -8.82 -18.47
CA TRP A 144 -7.62 -7.53 -19.09
C TRP A 144 -6.96 -7.39 -20.46
N THR A 145 -5.70 -7.80 -20.57
CA THR A 145 -4.96 -7.75 -21.84
C THR A 145 -5.45 -8.79 -22.83
N SER A 146 -5.75 -10.01 -22.39
CA SER A 146 -6.18 -11.07 -23.30
C SER A 146 -7.62 -10.91 -23.77
N PHE A 147 -8.48 -10.24 -22.99
CA PHE A 147 -9.91 -10.10 -23.30
C PHE A 147 -10.19 -9.55 -24.71
N PRO A 148 -9.65 -8.38 -25.13
CA PRO A 148 -9.93 -7.86 -26.47
C PRO A 148 -9.37 -8.70 -27.63
N ILE A 149 -8.36 -9.54 -27.38
CA ILE A 149 -7.79 -10.43 -28.40
C ILE A 149 -8.66 -11.68 -28.58
N ILE A 150 -9.23 -12.19 -27.50
CA ILE A 150 -10.03 -13.42 -27.53
C ILE A 150 -11.47 -13.11 -27.96
N ASP A 151 -11.99 -11.96 -27.55
CA ASP A 151 -13.36 -11.50 -27.84
C ASP A 151 -13.48 -10.78 -29.20
N SER A 152 -12.39 -10.66 -29.96
CA SER A 152 -12.43 -10.05 -31.29
C SER A 152 -13.18 -10.96 -32.27
N HIS A 153 -14.46 -10.68 -32.50
CA HIS A 153 -15.22 -11.25 -33.62
C HIS A 153 -14.77 -10.63 -34.95
N GLU A 154 -14.92 -11.38 -36.05
CA GLU A 154 -14.37 -11.09 -37.39
C GLU A 154 -14.52 -9.60 -37.81
N GLY A 155 -13.44 -8.82 -37.62
CA GLY A 155 -13.34 -7.43 -38.07
C GLY A 155 -13.47 -6.35 -36.98
N GLU A 156 -14.01 -6.65 -35.80
CA GLU A 156 -14.15 -5.68 -34.71
C GLU A 156 -12.91 -5.66 -33.81
N ARG A 157 -12.08 -4.63 -33.98
CA ARG A 157 -10.87 -4.40 -33.19
C ARG A 157 -11.20 -3.61 -31.92
N ARG A 158 -11.20 -4.27 -30.76
CA ARG A 158 -11.50 -3.65 -29.46
C ARG A 158 -10.22 -3.28 -28.69
N LEU A 159 -10.19 -2.10 -28.08
CA LEU A 159 -9.10 -1.66 -27.19
C LEU A 159 -9.28 -2.21 -25.77
N LEU A 160 -8.23 -2.16 -24.93
CA LEU A 160 -8.27 -2.67 -23.55
C LEU A 160 -9.22 -1.86 -22.67
N PHE A 161 -9.27 -0.56 -22.91
CA PHE A 161 -10.22 0.34 -22.28
C PHE A 161 -10.63 1.41 -23.29
N TRP A 162 -11.90 1.84 -23.18
CA TRP A 162 -12.43 2.94 -23.96
C TRP A 162 -11.63 4.21 -23.68
N SER A 163 -11.08 4.79 -24.73
CA SER A 163 -10.27 6.01 -24.65
C SER A 163 -10.38 6.78 -25.95
N TRP A 164 -10.39 8.10 -25.82
CA TRP A 164 -10.41 8.98 -26.95
C TRP A 164 -8.98 9.25 -27.43
N TYR A 165 -8.75 9.09 -28.73
CA TYR A 165 -7.48 9.38 -29.39
C TYR A 165 -7.72 10.38 -30.53
N PRO A 166 -6.79 11.31 -30.78
CA PRO A 166 -6.91 12.31 -31.84
C PRO A 166 -6.61 11.75 -33.26
N TYR A 167 -6.62 10.43 -33.43
CA TYR A 167 -6.34 9.71 -34.67
C TYR A 167 -7.24 8.47 -34.76
N ASP A 168 -7.39 7.92 -35.98
CA ASP A 168 -8.21 6.74 -36.20
C ASP A 168 -7.50 5.47 -35.73
N VAL A 169 -7.97 4.92 -34.61
CA VAL A 169 -7.41 3.71 -33.98
C VAL A 169 -7.91 2.43 -34.68
N GLY A 170 -8.93 2.50 -35.54
CA GLY A 170 -9.44 1.34 -36.26
C GLY A 170 -8.49 0.84 -37.36
N ILE A 171 -7.56 1.68 -37.80
CA ILE A 171 -6.68 1.43 -38.95
C ILE A 171 -5.31 0.90 -38.47
N SER A 172 -4.80 -0.13 -39.16
CA SER A 172 -3.42 -0.62 -38.94
C SER A 172 -2.40 0.34 -39.59
N PRO A 173 -1.27 0.68 -38.94
CA PRO A 173 -0.71 0.10 -37.71
C PRO A 173 -1.11 0.82 -36.40
N PHE A 174 -1.98 1.82 -36.46
CA PHE A 174 -2.31 2.66 -35.29
C PHE A 174 -3.04 1.88 -34.20
N TYR A 175 -3.87 0.91 -34.57
CA TYR A 175 -4.48 -0.03 -33.64
C TYR A 175 -3.42 -0.75 -32.80
N GLU A 176 -2.46 -1.41 -33.46
CA GLU A 176 -1.46 -2.26 -32.80
C GLU A 176 -0.54 -1.43 -31.90
N ILE A 177 -0.16 -0.22 -32.35
CA ILE A 177 0.64 0.72 -31.55
C ILE A 177 -0.14 1.16 -30.30
N THR A 178 -1.42 1.52 -30.46
CA THR A 178 -2.26 1.98 -29.35
C THR A 178 -2.52 0.87 -28.35
N TYR A 179 -2.78 -0.35 -28.84
CA TYR A 179 -2.97 -1.53 -28.03
C TYR A 179 -1.73 -1.85 -27.18
N LEU A 180 -0.53 -1.81 -27.78
CA LEU A 180 0.75 -1.99 -27.06
C LEU A 180 0.98 -0.88 -26.04
N PHE A 181 0.66 0.37 -26.38
CA PHE A 181 0.74 1.49 -25.45
C PHE A 181 -0.19 1.33 -24.24
N GLN A 182 -1.47 1.00 -24.46
CA GLN A 182 -2.42 0.76 -23.39
C GLN A 182 -2.00 -0.42 -22.50
N THR A 183 -1.50 -1.50 -23.10
CA THR A 183 -0.95 -2.64 -22.37
C THR A 183 0.20 -2.22 -21.47
N ALA A 184 1.17 -1.46 -21.99
CA ALA A 184 2.28 -0.93 -21.20
C ALA A 184 1.79 -0.01 -20.06
N CYS A 185 0.78 0.83 -20.31
CA CYS A 185 0.17 1.69 -19.30
C CYS A 185 -0.42 0.88 -18.14
N ILE A 186 -1.24 -0.15 -18.44
CA ILE A 186 -1.87 -0.97 -17.40
C ILE A 186 -0.82 -1.70 -16.56
N TRP A 187 0.18 -2.30 -17.19
CA TRP A 187 1.29 -2.92 -16.47
C TRP A 187 2.02 -1.92 -15.59
N PHE A 188 2.36 -0.74 -16.11
CA PHE A 188 3.03 0.29 -15.34
C PHE A 188 2.19 0.75 -14.13
N MET A 189 0.90 1.00 -14.33
CA MET A 189 -0.03 1.36 -13.26
C MET A 189 -0.15 0.27 -12.20
N ALA A 190 -0.27 -0.99 -12.61
CA ALA A 190 -0.35 -2.14 -11.71
C ALA A 190 0.92 -2.28 -10.85
N LEU A 191 2.10 -2.16 -11.48
CA LEU A 191 3.39 -2.22 -10.79
C LEU A 191 3.53 -1.07 -9.78
N VAL A 192 3.19 0.16 -10.14
CA VAL A 192 3.20 1.31 -9.23
C VAL A 192 2.24 1.09 -8.06
N SER A 193 1.00 0.67 -8.34
CA SER A 193 0.01 0.49 -7.27
C SER A 193 0.46 -0.60 -6.28
N VAL A 194 0.75 -1.81 -6.77
CA VAL A 194 1.11 -2.94 -5.91
C VAL A 194 2.37 -2.65 -5.11
N SER A 195 3.36 -2.01 -5.72
CA SER A 195 4.60 -1.69 -5.01
C SER A 195 4.42 -0.64 -3.91
N CYS A 196 3.61 0.39 -4.15
CA CYS A 196 3.24 1.35 -3.12
C CYS A 196 2.48 0.68 -1.96
N ASP A 197 1.49 -0.16 -2.26
CA ASP A 197 0.62 -0.77 -1.26
C ASP A 197 1.35 -1.80 -0.40
N THR A 198 2.17 -2.62 -1.04
CA THR A 198 2.98 -3.63 -0.34
C THR A 198 4.06 -2.98 0.53
N THR A 199 4.66 -1.86 0.10
CA THR A 199 5.55 -1.06 0.96
C THR A 199 4.80 -0.50 2.16
N THR A 200 3.61 0.06 1.92
CA THR A 200 2.76 0.67 2.95
C THR A 200 2.37 -0.35 4.02
N THR A 201 1.97 -1.56 3.61
CA THR A 201 1.65 -2.64 4.55
C THR A 201 2.89 -3.22 5.22
N ALA A 202 4.05 -3.28 4.56
CA ALA A 202 5.31 -3.68 5.18
C ALA A 202 5.71 -2.72 6.31
N LEU A 203 5.58 -1.41 6.07
CA LEU A 203 5.81 -0.37 7.08
C LEU A 203 4.90 -0.57 8.29
N MET A 204 3.61 -0.87 8.09
CA MET A 204 2.70 -1.17 9.20
C MET A 204 3.18 -2.40 9.99
N THR A 205 3.55 -3.49 9.30
CA THR A 205 4.10 -4.68 9.96
C THR A 205 5.37 -4.37 10.75
N TYR A 206 6.27 -3.54 10.21
CA TYR A 206 7.48 -3.12 10.91
C TYR A 206 7.16 -2.34 12.18
N ILE A 207 6.22 -1.39 12.17
CA ILE A 207 5.80 -0.68 13.38
C ILE A 207 5.36 -1.67 14.47
N GLY A 208 4.52 -2.65 14.11
CA GLY A 208 4.06 -3.68 15.05
C GLY A 208 5.21 -4.49 15.64
N LEU A 209 6.17 -4.92 14.79
CA LEU A 209 7.34 -5.66 15.25
C LEU A 209 8.28 -4.81 16.11
N GLN A 210 8.41 -3.52 15.84
CA GLN A 210 9.21 -2.63 16.70
C GLN A 210 8.56 -2.42 18.07
N CYS A 211 7.22 -2.44 18.16
CA CYS A 211 6.54 -2.43 19.46
C CYS A 211 6.84 -3.71 20.25
N ASP A 212 6.79 -4.86 19.58
CA ASP A 212 7.11 -6.16 20.17
C ASP A 212 8.55 -6.24 20.68
N LEU A 213 9.52 -5.81 19.86
CA LEU A 213 10.94 -5.75 20.24
C LEU A 213 11.17 -4.79 21.40
N LEU A 214 10.48 -3.64 21.42
CA LEU A 214 10.55 -2.69 22.52
C LEU A 214 10.04 -3.31 23.83
N CYS A 215 8.89 -3.99 23.81
CA CYS A 215 8.36 -4.67 24.99
C CYS A 215 9.33 -5.73 25.53
N ASP A 216 9.92 -6.54 24.65
CA ASP A 216 10.89 -7.55 25.07
C ASP A 216 12.19 -6.93 25.61
N ASN A 217 12.67 -5.86 25.00
CA ASN A 217 13.82 -5.10 25.50
C ASN A 217 13.54 -4.50 26.89
N LEU A 218 12.34 -3.96 27.12
CA LEU A 218 11.93 -3.42 28.42
C LEU A 218 11.87 -4.50 29.49
N ARG A 219 11.27 -5.66 29.20
CA ARG A 219 11.21 -6.77 30.18
C ARG A 219 12.58 -7.31 30.57
N ASN A 220 13.51 -7.30 29.63
CA ASN A 220 14.86 -7.85 29.80
C ASN A 220 15.92 -6.77 30.08
N LEU A 221 15.49 -5.52 30.34
CA LEU A 221 16.35 -4.44 30.82
C LEU A 221 16.74 -4.80 32.26
N GLY A 222 17.91 -5.46 32.41
CA GLY A 222 18.49 -5.81 33.72
C GLY A 222 18.90 -4.58 34.54
N TYR A 223 19.86 -4.73 35.46
CA TYR A 223 20.34 -3.62 36.32
C TYR A 223 21.03 -2.47 35.57
N SER A 224 21.25 -2.57 34.25
CA SER A 224 21.92 -1.56 33.40
C SER A 224 20.97 -0.44 32.90
N VAL A 225 20.00 -0.06 33.74
CA VAL A 225 19.02 0.99 33.41
C VAL A 225 19.64 2.40 33.44
N GLU A 226 20.79 2.56 34.11
CA GLU A 226 21.40 3.87 34.40
C GLU A 226 21.82 4.68 33.16
N ASP A 227 22.24 4.03 32.06
CA ASP A 227 22.70 4.74 30.85
C ASP A 227 21.71 4.68 29.65
N ASN A 228 20.85 3.66 29.60
CA ASN A 228 20.09 3.34 28.37
C ASN A 228 18.70 3.98 28.29
N LEU A 229 18.03 4.27 29.41
CA LEU A 229 16.67 4.85 29.41
C LEU A 229 16.69 6.39 29.42
N ASN A 230 17.54 6.98 28.58
CA ASN A 230 17.57 8.42 28.34
C ASN A 230 16.39 8.84 27.45
N ASN A 231 16.08 10.14 27.43
CA ASN A 231 15.06 10.78 26.57
C ASN A 231 15.14 10.38 25.09
N ASP A 232 16.25 9.77 24.67
CA ASP A 232 16.52 9.33 23.32
C ASP A 232 15.62 8.16 22.88
N ILE A 233 15.31 7.17 23.74
CA ILE A 233 14.44 6.03 23.40
C ILE A 233 13.02 6.49 23.04
N ASP A 234 12.41 7.31 23.91
CA ASP A 234 11.07 7.84 23.71
C ASP A 234 11.01 8.77 22.49
N ARG A 235 12.05 9.61 22.31
CA ARG A 235 12.18 10.51 21.17
C ARG A 235 12.32 9.74 19.85
N GLN A 236 13.21 8.76 19.79
CA GLN A 236 13.48 7.94 18.61
C GLN A 236 12.26 7.11 18.20
N PHE A 237 11.59 6.47 19.17
CA PHE A 237 10.37 5.70 18.92
C PHE A 237 9.21 6.59 18.46
N THR A 238 9.01 7.73 19.12
CA THR A 238 7.97 8.70 18.73
C THR A 238 8.24 9.30 17.35
N MET A 239 9.50 9.63 17.04
CA MET A 239 9.90 10.09 15.71
C MET A 239 9.61 9.02 14.66
N CYS A 240 10.00 7.78 14.90
CA CYS A 240 9.74 6.65 14.00
C CYS A 240 8.24 6.53 13.69
N ILE A 241 7.38 6.48 14.70
CA ILE A 241 5.92 6.41 14.51
C ILE A 241 5.39 7.62 13.75
N LYS A 242 5.88 8.83 14.05
CA LYS A 242 5.46 10.06 13.37
C LYS A 242 5.86 10.05 11.89
N HIS A 243 7.06 9.59 11.57
CA HIS A 243 7.53 9.43 10.18
C HIS A 243 6.66 8.44 9.41
N HIS A 244 6.37 7.28 10.01
CA HIS A 244 5.49 6.28 9.41
C HIS A 244 4.08 6.86 9.19
N LYS A 245 3.44 7.44 10.21
CA LYS A 245 2.09 8.02 10.08
C LYS A 245 2.00 9.12 9.02
N LYS A 246 3.04 9.95 8.89
CA LYS A 246 3.08 11.01 7.88
C LYS A 246 3.02 10.46 6.45
N ILE A 247 3.72 9.36 6.18
CA ILE A 247 3.70 8.69 4.87
C ILE A 247 2.32 8.09 4.59
N LEU A 248 1.70 7.51 5.60
CA LEU A 248 0.50 6.70 5.48
C LEU A 248 -0.79 7.52 5.21
N ASN A 249 -0.95 8.70 5.83
CA ASN A 249 -2.26 9.36 5.91
C ASN A 249 -2.92 9.73 4.57
N MET A 250 -2.22 10.44 3.68
CA MET A 250 -2.80 10.90 2.39
C MET A 250 -3.02 9.74 1.42
N VAL A 251 -2.08 8.81 1.35
CA VAL A 251 -2.13 7.65 0.45
C VAL A 251 -3.28 6.73 0.84
N LEU A 252 -3.44 6.44 2.14
CA LEU A 252 -4.53 5.60 2.63
C LEU A 252 -5.90 6.26 2.43
N PHE A 253 -6.01 7.58 2.54
CA PHE A 253 -7.28 8.26 2.28
C PHE A 253 -7.75 8.07 0.83
N GLY A 254 -6.89 8.44 -0.14
CA GLY A 254 -7.21 8.24 -1.55
C GLY A 254 -7.51 6.78 -1.86
N GLN A 255 -6.71 5.86 -1.30
CA GLN A 255 -6.88 4.43 -1.49
C GLN A 255 -8.25 3.92 -1.02
N PHE A 256 -8.67 4.24 0.21
CA PHE A 256 -9.95 3.77 0.76
C PHE A 256 -11.15 4.40 0.04
N SER A 257 -11.08 5.69 -0.30
CA SER A 257 -12.14 6.37 -1.06
C SER A 257 -12.31 5.75 -2.45
N THR A 258 -11.22 5.57 -3.19
CA THR A 258 -11.25 4.96 -4.52
C THR A 258 -11.71 3.50 -4.45
N SER A 259 -11.17 2.68 -3.52
CA SER A 259 -11.58 1.29 -3.40
C SER A 259 -13.06 1.12 -3.07
N ALA A 260 -13.65 1.98 -2.24
CA ALA A 260 -15.08 1.92 -1.94
C ALA A 260 -15.93 2.11 -3.22
N VAL A 261 -15.59 3.11 -4.04
CA VAL A 261 -16.26 3.36 -5.32
C VAL A 261 -16.03 2.19 -6.30
N CYS A 262 -14.79 1.74 -6.44
CA CYS A 262 -14.44 0.64 -7.34
C CYS A 262 -15.15 -0.67 -6.95
N ILE A 263 -15.20 -1.03 -5.66
CA ILE A 263 -15.93 -2.23 -5.19
C ILE A 263 -17.40 -2.14 -5.60
N GLY A 264 -18.06 -0.99 -5.37
CA GLY A 264 -19.45 -0.78 -5.76
C GLY A 264 -19.67 -0.94 -7.27
N LEU A 265 -18.83 -0.31 -8.09
CA LEU A 265 -18.90 -0.39 -9.55
C LEU A 265 -18.63 -1.81 -10.06
N THR A 266 -17.61 -2.49 -9.54
CA THR A 266 -17.29 -3.87 -9.93
C THR A 266 -18.39 -4.84 -9.53
N MET A 267 -18.97 -4.70 -8.32
CA MET A 267 -20.10 -5.53 -7.89
C MET A 267 -21.31 -5.33 -8.79
N PHE A 268 -21.62 -4.09 -9.19
CA PHE A 268 -22.69 -3.80 -10.14
C PHE A 268 -22.42 -4.41 -11.52
N GLN A 269 -21.22 -4.20 -12.09
CA GLN A 269 -20.86 -4.77 -13.39
C GLN A 269 -20.91 -6.31 -13.42
N LEU A 270 -20.50 -6.97 -12.33
CA LEU A 270 -20.61 -8.42 -12.18
C LEU A 270 -22.05 -8.95 -12.20
N THR A 271 -23.06 -8.12 -11.94
CA THR A 271 -24.47 -8.53 -12.05
C THR A 271 -25.02 -8.46 -13.47
N ILE A 272 -24.39 -7.67 -14.35
CA ILE A 272 -24.84 -7.43 -15.73
C ILE A 272 -24.12 -8.36 -16.70
N ILE A 273 -22.83 -8.60 -16.46
CA ILE A 273 -21.98 -9.36 -17.38
C ILE A 273 -22.32 -10.86 -17.36
N THR A 274 -22.28 -11.46 -18.53
CA THR A 274 -22.50 -12.90 -18.71
C THR A 274 -21.45 -13.71 -17.96
N PRO A 275 -21.86 -14.69 -17.13
CA PRO A 275 -20.95 -15.45 -16.30
C PRO A 275 -19.98 -16.29 -17.13
N PHE A 276 -18.79 -16.56 -16.59
CA PHE A 276 -17.73 -17.39 -17.19
C PHE A 276 -17.11 -16.85 -18.49
N THR A 277 -17.39 -15.59 -18.85
CA THR A 277 -16.64 -14.89 -19.89
C THR A 277 -15.28 -14.40 -19.39
N ASN A 278 -14.37 -14.06 -20.30
CA ASN A 278 -13.09 -13.43 -19.93
C ASN A 278 -13.30 -12.08 -19.20
N GLU A 279 -14.32 -11.30 -19.60
CA GLU A 279 -14.70 -10.07 -18.91
C GLU A 279 -15.12 -10.34 -17.46
N PHE A 280 -15.92 -11.39 -17.24
CA PHE A 280 -16.30 -11.84 -15.90
C PHE A 280 -15.09 -12.19 -15.05
N TYR A 281 -14.13 -12.97 -15.58
CA TYR A 281 -12.90 -13.30 -14.84
C TYR A 281 -12.05 -12.06 -14.55
N CYS A 282 -11.94 -11.13 -15.49
CA CYS A 282 -11.23 -9.86 -15.30
C CYS A 282 -11.81 -9.09 -14.11
N LEU A 283 -13.12 -8.88 -14.07
CA LEU A 283 -13.79 -8.17 -12.97
C LEU A 283 -13.75 -8.96 -11.65
N LEU A 284 -13.82 -10.28 -11.70
CA LEU A 284 -13.72 -11.13 -10.51
C LEU A 284 -12.32 -11.02 -9.88
N PHE A 285 -11.25 -11.14 -10.67
CA PHE A 285 -9.88 -10.97 -10.18
C PHE A 285 -9.61 -9.54 -9.74
N PHE A 286 -10.17 -8.55 -10.42
CA PHE A 286 -10.07 -7.16 -10.02
C PHE A 286 -10.76 -6.89 -8.67
N GLY A 287 -12.03 -7.31 -8.52
CA GLY A 287 -12.80 -7.13 -7.29
C GLY A 287 -12.20 -7.86 -6.10
N THR A 288 -11.70 -9.09 -6.33
CA THR A 288 -10.96 -9.83 -5.30
C THR A 288 -9.64 -9.15 -4.95
N SER A 289 -8.89 -8.63 -5.93
CA SER A 289 -7.65 -7.87 -5.70
C SER A 289 -7.87 -6.65 -4.80
N ILE A 290 -8.86 -5.80 -5.11
CA ILE A 290 -9.16 -4.62 -4.28
C ILE A 290 -9.63 -5.03 -2.89
N THR A 291 -10.45 -6.07 -2.79
CA THR A 291 -10.94 -6.55 -1.50
C THR A 291 -9.79 -7.08 -0.64
N THR A 292 -8.87 -7.86 -1.22
CA THR A 292 -7.65 -8.33 -0.54
C THR A 292 -6.75 -7.18 -0.13
N GLN A 293 -6.58 -6.17 -0.99
CA GLN A 293 -5.82 -4.96 -0.69
C GLN A 293 -6.39 -4.20 0.53
N MET A 294 -7.71 -3.96 0.55
CA MET A 294 -8.42 -3.35 1.68
C MET A 294 -8.28 -4.17 2.96
N PHE A 295 -8.48 -5.48 2.87
CA PHE A 295 -8.30 -6.41 3.98
C PHE A 295 -6.88 -6.30 4.55
N GLN A 296 -5.85 -6.28 3.69
CA GLN A 296 -4.46 -6.23 4.12
C GLN A 296 -4.13 -4.96 4.90
N PHE A 297 -4.61 -3.80 4.45
CA PHE A 297 -4.45 -2.54 5.18
C PHE A 297 -5.12 -2.59 6.55
N CYS A 298 -6.38 -3.03 6.60
CA CYS A 298 -7.13 -3.12 7.85
C CYS A 298 -6.55 -4.16 8.80
N TRP A 299 -6.05 -5.28 8.29
CA TRP A 299 -5.42 -6.34 9.07
C TRP A 299 -4.15 -5.83 9.75
N PHE A 300 -3.19 -5.28 8.98
CA PHE A 300 -1.93 -4.83 9.56
C PHE A 300 -2.08 -3.59 10.43
N ALA A 301 -3.03 -2.69 10.13
CA ALA A 301 -3.37 -1.60 11.03
C ALA A 301 -3.96 -2.11 12.35
N ASN A 302 -4.86 -3.10 12.29
CA ASN A 302 -5.42 -3.74 13.47
C ASN A 302 -4.34 -4.51 14.26
N GLU A 303 -3.40 -5.15 13.58
CA GLU A 303 -2.27 -5.84 14.23
C GLU A 303 -1.39 -4.86 14.99
N VAL A 304 -1.08 -3.69 14.42
CA VAL A 304 -0.34 -2.63 15.13
C VAL A 304 -1.08 -2.19 16.39
N GLN A 305 -2.38 -1.94 16.29
CA GLN A 305 -3.21 -1.57 17.45
C GLN A 305 -3.24 -2.67 18.50
N PHE A 306 -3.48 -3.90 18.05
CA PHE A 306 -3.55 -5.07 18.91
C PHE A 306 -2.23 -5.28 19.63
N LYS A 307 -1.09 -5.20 18.95
CA LYS A 307 0.23 -5.33 19.58
C LYS A 307 0.49 -4.21 20.58
N VAL A 308 0.15 -2.97 20.26
CA VAL A 308 0.36 -1.87 21.20
C VAL A 308 -0.50 -2.02 22.46
N HIS A 309 -1.73 -2.52 22.29
CA HIS A 309 -2.65 -2.76 23.40
C HIS A 309 -2.32 -4.05 24.18
N SER A 310 -2.09 -5.15 23.50
CA SER A 310 -1.85 -6.50 24.05
C SER A 310 -0.43 -6.68 24.57
N SER A 311 0.57 -6.11 23.90
CA SER A 311 1.96 -6.12 24.39
C SER A 311 2.15 -5.14 25.56
N ASN A 312 1.14 -4.28 25.80
CA ASN A 312 1.04 -3.29 26.88
C ASN A 312 2.41 -2.68 27.19
N ILE A 313 2.91 -1.83 26.28
CA ILE A 313 4.25 -1.21 26.39
C ILE A 313 4.45 -0.57 27.77
N ALA A 314 3.39 0.03 28.34
CA ALA A 314 3.41 0.58 29.68
C ALA A 314 3.62 -0.49 30.77
N TYR A 315 2.99 -1.67 30.63
CA TYR A 315 3.20 -2.79 31.54
C TYR A 315 4.56 -3.46 31.36
N ALA A 316 5.05 -3.63 30.13
CA ALA A 316 6.41 -4.09 29.88
C ALA A 316 7.45 -3.14 30.48
N ALA A 317 7.19 -1.83 30.44
CA ALA A 317 7.99 -0.83 31.15
C ALA A 317 7.87 -0.98 32.66
N PHE A 318 6.70 -1.27 33.21
CA PHE A 318 6.52 -1.54 34.65
C PHE A 318 7.25 -2.80 35.13
N GLU A 319 7.35 -3.82 34.28
CA GLU A 319 8.09 -5.07 34.58
C GLU A 319 9.62 -4.89 34.62
N THR A 320 10.15 -3.74 34.22
CA THR A 320 11.58 -3.44 34.40
C THR A 320 11.98 -3.46 35.88
N ASN A 321 13.21 -3.85 36.19
CA ASN A 321 13.73 -3.80 37.57
C ASN A 321 14.12 -2.35 37.98
N PHE A 322 13.15 -1.43 37.92
CA PHE A 322 13.36 0.00 38.15
C PHE A 322 13.55 0.37 39.62
N VAL A 323 13.27 -0.56 40.56
CA VAL A 323 13.31 -0.31 42.01
C VAL A 323 14.68 0.22 42.45
N TYR A 324 15.75 -0.35 41.90
CA TYR A 324 17.13 0.01 42.22
C TYR A 324 17.74 1.05 41.28
N SER A 325 16.97 1.58 40.32
CA SER A 325 17.47 2.58 39.37
C SER A 325 17.49 4.00 39.94
N SER A 326 18.25 4.87 39.30
CA SER A 326 18.33 6.30 39.64
C SER A 326 16.97 7.02 39.56
N MET A 327 16.80 8.12 40.31
CA MET A 327 15.55 8.90 40.31
C MET A 327 15.21 9.49 38.93
N ALA A 328 16.23 9.80 38.12
CA ALA A 328 16.06 10.28 36.76
C ALA A 328 15.40 9.22 35.87
N VAL A 329 15.89 7.97 35.95
CA VAL A 329 15.32 6.83 35.22
C VAL A 329 13.88 6.57 35.65
N LYS A 330 13.60 6.54 36.96
CA LYS A 330 12.24 6.34 37.48
C LYS A 330 11.27 7.40 36.94
N ARG A 331 11.68 8.67 36.93
CA ARG A 331 10.87 9.76 36.37
C ARG A 331 10.62 9.59 34.88
N ASN A 332 11.65 9.24 34.11
CA ASN A 332 11.53 9.01 32.66
C ASN A 332 10.62 7.82 32.35
N LEU A 333 10.73 6.73 33.12
CA LEU A 333 9.88 5.54 32.98
C LEU A 333 8.41 5.88 33.24
N VAL A 334 8.10 6.67 34.28
CA VAL A 334 6.73 7.12 34.56
C VAL A 334 6.17 7.97 33.41
N ILE A 335 6.96 8.91 32.87
CA ILE A 335 6.56 9.71 31.71
C ILE A 335 6.31 8.82 30.50
N PHE A 336 7.20 7.87 30.23
CA PHE A 336 7.09 6.92 29.14
C PHE A 336 5.84 6.04 29.27
N MET A 337 5.58 5.48 30.47
CA MET A 337 4.36 4.73 30.76
C MET A 337 3.10 5.57 30.53
N ALA A 338 3.05 6.80 31.04
CA ALA A 338 1.92 7.70 30.83
C ALA A 338 1.67 8.02 29.34
N ARG A 339 2.74 8.17 28.54
CA ARG A 339 2.65 8.42 27.09
C ARG A 339 2.19 7.20 26.30
N THR A 340 2.66 6.02 26.69
CA THR A 340 2.40 4.76 25.99
C THR A 340 1.04 4.13 26.30
N GLN A 341 0.34 4.63 27.33
CA GLN A 341 -1.06 4.28 27.58
C GLN A 341 -2.01 4.72 26.46
N LYS A 342 -1.60 5.69 25.62
CA LYS A 342 -2.37 6.07 24.45
C LYS A 342 -2.10 5.09 23.29
N PRO A 343 -3.12 4.40 22.75
CA PRO A 343 -2.92 3.42 21.69
C PRO A 343 -2.37 4.08 20.42
N ILE A 344 -1.48 3.36 19.71
CA ILE A 344 -1.00 3.78 18.40
C ILE A 344 -2.05 3.37 17.38
N GLU A 345 -2.96 4.29 17.11
CA GLU A 345 -3.98 4.09 16.08
C GLU A 345 -3.48 4.60 14.73
N ILE A 346 -3.69 3.80 13.69
CA ILE A 346 -3.52 4.26 12.31
C ILE A 346 -4.87 4.84 11.88
N SER A 347 -5.00 6.16 11.98
CA SER A 347 -6.17 6.91 11.53
C SER A 347 -5.94 7.46 10.12
N VAL A 348 -6.98 7.43 9.29
CA VAL A 348 -6.98 8.06 7.98
C VAL A 348 -7.48 9.49 8.13
N LEU A 349 -6.59 10.48 7.98
CA LEU A 349 -6.90 11.92 8.14
C LEU A 349 -7.68 12.28 9.41
N ASN A 350 -7.57 11.48 10.47
CA ASN A 350 -8.39 11.58 11.70
C ASN A 350 -9.92 11.46 11.47
N LEU A 351 -10.37 10.94 10.32
CA LEU A 351 -11.77 10.71 10.02
C LEU A 351 -12.25 9.36 10.57
N PHE A 352 -11.47 8.31 10.33
CA PHE A 352 -11.76 6.97 10.83
C PHE A 352 -10.47 6.19 11.10
N ILE A 353 -10.61 5.18 11.96
CA ILE A 353 -9.52 4.30 12.37
C ILE A 353 -9.50 3.09 11.44
N LEU A 354 -8.32 2.70 10.95
CA LEU A 354 -8.16 1.45 10.20
C LEU A 354 -8.19 0.27 11.16
N SER A 355 -9.14 -0.63 10.94
CA SER A 355 -9.33 -1.84 11.74
C SER A 355 -10.10 -2.88 10.93
N LEU A 356 -10.10 -4.13 11.41
CA LEU A 356 -10.92 -5.18 10.79
C LEU A 356 -12.43 -4.86 10.86
N ALA A 357 -12.88 -4.18 11.91
CA ALA A 357 -14.25 -3.70 12.03
C ALA A 357 -14.61 -2.69 10.93
N THR A 358 -13.68 -1.80 10.57
CA THR A 358 -13.84 -0.86 9.45
C THR A 358 -13.97 -1.60 8.12
N PHE A 359 -13.15 -2.64 7.89
CA PHE A 359 -13.25 -3.49 6.70
C PHE A 359 -14.62 -4.18 6.60
N ILE A 360 -15.09 -4.82 7.68
CA ILE A 360 -16.39 -5.50 7.71
C ILE A 360 -17.52 -4.52 7.38
N LYS A 361 -17.49 -3.31 7.97
CA LYS A 361 -18.48 -2.27 7.67
C LYS A 361 -18.49 -1.90 6.19
N ILE A 362 -17.32 -1.71 5.56
CA ILE A 362 -17.23 -1.37 4.13
C ILE A 362 -17.87 -2.46 3.27
N ILE A 363 -17.57 -3.74 3.55
CA ILE A 363 -18.13 -4.86 2.79
C ILE A 363 -19.65 -4.98 2.99
N GLN A 364 -20.13 -4.83 4.24
CA GLN A 364 -21.56 -4.85 4.54
C GLN A 364 -22.30 -3.71 3.81
N THR A 365 -21.75 -2.50 3.84
CA THR A 365 -22.32 -1.34 3.15
C THR A 365 -22.34 -1.55 1.63
N ALA A 366 -21.25 -2.07 1.03
CA ALA A 366 -21.21 -2.38 -0.40
C ALA A 366 -22.27 -3.44 -0.79
N TRP A 367 -22.42 -4.49 0.02
CA TRP A 367 -23.45 -5.51 -0.18
C TRP A 367 -24.87 -4.93 -0.07
N SER A 368 -25.14 -4.10 0.94
CA SER A 368 -26.43 -3.43 1.09
C SER A 368 -26.76 -2.56 -0.14
N TYR A 369 -25.81 -1.76 -0.63
CA TYR A 369 -26.02 -0.97 -1.85
C TYR A 369 -26.28 -1.84 -3.07
N LEU A 370 -25.56 -2.95 -3.23
CA LEU A 370 -25.81 -3.91 -4.32
C LEU A 370 -27.23 -4.48 -4.25
N THR A 371 -27.66 -4.93 -3.07
CA THR A 371 -29.01 -5.49 -2.90
C THR A 371 -30.11 -4.47 -3.18
N MET A 372 -29.89 -3.19 -2.83
CA MET A 372 -30.79 -2.10 -3.14
C MET A 372 -30.83 -1.81 -4.64
N LEU A 373 -29.67 -1.73 -5.30
CA LEU A 373 -29.60 -1.51 -6.75
C LEU A 373 -30.33 -2.62 -7.52
N ARG A 374 -30.17 -3.88 -7.10
CA ARG A 374 -30.86 -5.02 -7.71
C ARG A 374 -32.38 -4.99 -7.53
N GLN A 375 -32.89 -4.31 -6.50
CA GLN A 375 -34.34 -4.14 -6.31
C GLN A 375 -34.92 -3.02 -7.18
N VAL A 376 -34.09 -2.08 -7.62
CA VAL A 376 -34.49 -0.89 -8.39
C VAL A 376 -34.19 -1.04 -9.90
N SER A 377 -33.24 -1.90 -10.28
CA SER A 377 -32.98 -2.36 -11.65
C SER A 377 -33.93 -3.48 -12.06
#